data_AF-A0A8F1SAT0-F1
#
_entry.id   AF-A0A8F1SAT0-F1
#
_cell.length_a   1.000
_cell.length_b   1.000
_cell.length_c   1.000
_cell.angle_alpha   90.00
_cell.angle_beta   90.00
_cell.angle_gamma   90.00
#
_symmetry.space_group_name_H-M   'P 1'
#
loop_
_entity.id
_entity.type
_entity.pdbx_description
1 polymer ?
#
loop_
_entity_poly.entity_id
_entity_poly.type
_entity_poly.pdbx_seq_one_letter_code
_entity_poly.pdbx_strand_id
1 'polypeptide(L)'
;MLAKILKLTLIINRQDVDFMQTVECLRIRQRDNFAEITYKPPTNQHTHTENKIIIKPETNLPINPKNTTTAKQLPANLGMMKLVEVNKFPRICKCRQYETRLRSLKKKLVLKTLQNILN
;
A
#
# COMPACT_ATOMS: atom_id res chain seq x y z
N MET A 1 9.19 -24.90 -1.73
CA MET A 1 8.11 -24.39 -2.60
C MET A 1 7.60 -23.09 -1.98
N LEU A 2 7.81 -21.92 -2.58
CA LEU A 2 7.30 -20.66 -2.02
C LEU A 2 5.79 -20.59 -2.25
N ALA A 3 5.01 -20.48 -1.17
CA ALA A 3 3.57 -20.29 -1.25
C ALA A 3 3.25 -19.10 -2.17
N LYS A 4 2.47 -19.35 -3.22
CA LYS A 4 1.99 -18.30 -4.13
C LYS A 4 0.90 -17.51 -3.41
N ILE A 5 1.27 -16.42 -2.74
CA ILE A 5 0.31 -15.51 -2.12
C ILE A 5 -0.47 -14.80 -3.23
N LEU A 6 -1.73 -15.16 -3.43
CA LEU A 6 -2.62 -14.42 -4.33
C LEU A 6 -3.04 -13.11 -3.65
N LYS A 7 -2.82 -11.99 -4.32
CA LYS A 7 -3.28 -10.68 -3.88
C LYS A 7 -4.47 -10.28 -4.73
N LEU A 8 -5.66 -10.27 -4.15
CA LEU A 8 -6.87 -9.73 -4.75
C LEU A 8 -6.97 -8.25 -4.37
N THR A 9 -7.27 -7.39 -5.32
CA THR A 9 -7.48 -5.96 -5.07
C THR A 9 -8.68 -5.48 -5.83
N LEU A 10 -9.71 -5.05 -5.11
CA LEU A 10 -10.88 -4.41 -5.68
C LEU A 10 -10.64 -2.90 -5.70
N ILE A 11 -10.76 -2.28 -6.87
CA ILE A 11 -10.73 -0.82 -7.05
C ILE A 11 -12.16 -0.33 -7.21
N ILE A 12 -12.50 0.71 -6.46
CA ILE A 12 -13.86 1.24 -6.35
C ILE A 12 -13.83 2.70 -6.80
N ASN A 13 -14.84 3.10 -7.56
CA ASN A 13 -15.07 4.47 -8.03
C ASN A 13 -16.36 5.04 -7.41
N ARG A 14 -16.42 6.37 -7.32
CA ARG A 14 -17.65 7.10 -6.98
C ARG A 14 -18.48 7.41 -8.22
N GLN A 15 -19.77 7.65 -8.04
CA GLN A 15 -20.68 8.00 -9.14
C GLN A 15 -20.58 9.49 -9.51
N ASP A 16 -20.31 10.33 -8.51
CA ASP A 16 -20.20 11.80 -8.62
C ASP A 16 -18.79 12.28 -8.95
N VAL A 17 -17.77 11.42 -8.82
CA VAL A 17 -16.36 11.76 -9.06
C VAL A 17 -15.67 10.65 -9.84
N ASP A 18 -15.00 11.01 -10.94
CA ASP A 18 -14.16 10.09 -11.71
C ASP A 18 -12.75 9.98 -11.09
N PHE A 19 -12.50 8.86 -10.41
CA PHE A 19 -11.21 8.59 -9.77
C PHE A 19 -10.04 8.49 -10.76
N MET A 20 -10.31 8.15 -12.02
CA MET A 20 -9.25 8.08 -13.04
C MET A 20 -8.77 9.48 -13.42
N GLN A 21 -9.66 10.48 -13.40
CA GLN A 21 -9.31 11.88 -13.66
C GLN A 21 -8.62 12.52 -12.46
N THR A 22 -9.15 12.33 -11.25
CA THR A 22 -8.58 12.92 -10.03
C THR A 22 -7.36 12.16 -9.51
N VAL A 23 -7.05 11.01 -10.11
CA VAL A 23 -6.02 10.07 -9.63
C VAL A 23 -6.29 9.69 -8.18
N GLU A 24 -7.54 9.59 -7.76
CA GLU A 24 -7.99 9.12 -6.45
C GLU A 24 -8.03 7.58 -6.42
N CYS A 25 -7.99 6.96 -5.24
CA CYS A 25 -8.11 5.50 -5.16
C CYS A 25 -8.74 5.07 -3.84
N LEU A 26 -9.89 4.41 -3.93
CA LEU A 26 -10.40 3.54 -2.88
C LEU A 26 -10.18 2.09 -3.30
N ARG A 27 -9.57 1.29 -2.41
CA ARG A 27 -9.37 -0.13 -2.68
C ARG A 27 -9.62 -1.00 -1.47
N ILE A 28 -10.05 -2.23 -1.73
CA ILE A 28 -10.08 -3.31 -0.75
C ILE A 28 -9.06 -4.35 -1.20
N ARG A 29 -8.05 -4.58 -0.37
CA ARG A 29 -7.00 -5.55 -0.62
C ARG A 29 -7.19 -6.77 0.26
N GLN A 30 -7.13 -7.95 -0.34
CA GLN A 30 -7.15 -9.22 0.35
C GLN A 30 -5.93 -10.06 -0.06
N ARG A 31 -5.32 -10.70 0.92
CA ARG A 31 -4.30 -11.76 0.79
C ARG A 31 -4.53 -12.75 1.92
N ASP A 32 -4.11 -14.00 1.77
CA ASP A 32 -4.26 -15.11 2.72
C ASP A 32 -4.88 -14.74 4.09
N ASN A 33 -4.09 -14.17 5.01
CA ASN A 33 -4.53 -13.84 6.37
C ASN A 33 -4.66 -12.33 6.65
N PHE A 34 -4.86 -11.52 5.62
CA PHE A 34 -4.91 -10.07 5.75
C PHE A 34 -5.89 -9.45 4.78
N ALA A 35 -6.70 -8.53 5.28
CA ALA A 35 -7.52 -7.66 4.48
C ALA A 35 -7.41 -6.22 4.98
N GLU A 36 -7.51 -5.27 4.05
CA GLU A 36 -7.35 -3.84 4.32
C GLU A 36 -8.17 -3.03 3.33
N ILE A 37 -8.76 -1.95 3.83
CA ILE A 37 -9.30 -0.88 3.00
C ILE A 37 -8.26 0.23 2.97
N THR A 38 -7.86 0.67 1.77
CA THR A 38 -6.96 1.82 1.60
C THR A 38 -7.70 2.91 0.84
N TYR A 39 -7.62 4.14 1.34
CA TYR A 39 -7.99 5.35 0.61
C TYR A 39 -6.77 6.21 0.31
N LYS A 40 -6.65 6.67 -0.94
CA LYS A 40 -5.70 7.71 -1.36
C LYS A 40 -6.50 8.86 -1.97
N PRO A 41 -6.33 10.10 -1.48
CA PRO A 41 -7.08 11.24 -1.97
C PRO A 41 -6.69 11.63 -3.42
N PRO A 42 -7.42 12.58 -4.02
CA PRO A 42 -7.05 13.20 -5.29
C PRO A 42 -5.61 13.73 -5.30
N THR A 43 -5.01 13.69 -6.49
CA THR A 43 -3.74 14.38 -6.75
C THR A 43 -4.01 15.88 -6.90
N ASN A 44 -3.19 16.70 -6.23
CA ASN A 44 -3.15 18.15 -6.37
C ASN A 44 -1.70 18.64 -6.45
N GLN A 45 -1.48 19.95 -6.61
CA GLN A 45 -0.15 20.55 -6.70
C GLN A 45 0.78 20.18 -5.53
N HIS A 46 0.23 19.99 -4.32
CA HIS A 46 0.98 19.62 -3.12
C HIS A 46 1.36 18.13 -3.06
N THR A 47 0.75 17.29 -3.89
CA THR A 47 1.08 15.85 -3.98
C THR A 47 2.16 15.54 -5.03
N HIS A 48 2.61 16.54 -5.78
CA HIS A 48 3.69 16.40 -6.74
C HIS A 48 5.01 16.91 -6.16
N THR A 49 6.07 16.11 -6.29
CA THR A 49 7.44 16.60 -6.11
C THR A 49 7.97 17.17 -7.42
N GLU A 50 9.04 17.97 -7.34
CA GLU A 50 9.75 18.53 -8.50
C GLU A 50 10.15 17.45 -9.52
N ASN A 51 10.43 16.23 -9.05
CA ASN A 51 10.79 15.08 -9.88
C ASN A 51 9.58 14.33 -10.48
N LYS A 52 8.39 14.94 -10.49
CA LYS A 52 7.12 14.35 -10.97
C LYS A 52 6.71 13.08 -10.22
N ILE A 53 7.20 12.88 -8.99
CA ILE A 53 6.77 11.78 -8.14
C ILE A 53 5.48 12.21 -7.45
N ILE A 54 4.45 11.36 -7.55
CA ILE A 54 3.18 11.56 -6.83
C ILE A 54 3.30 10.91 -5.45
N ILE A 55 3.26 11.73 -4.40
CA ILE A 55 3.23 11.29 -3.01
C ILE A 55 1.90 11.72 -2.41
N LYS A 56 1.14 10.76 -1.92
CA LYS A 56 -0.19 11.00 -1.35
C LYS A 56 -0.28 10.41 0.05
N PRO A 57 -0.92 11.11 0.99
CA PRO A 57 -1.26 10.49 2.27
C PRO A 57 -2.20 9.31 2.00
N GLU A 58 -2.02 8.22 2.74
CA GLU A 58 -2.84 7.02 2.60
C GLU A 58 -3.54 6.74 3.93
N THR A 59 -4.86 6.62 3.90
CA THR A 59 -5.64 6.13 5.03
C THR A 59 -5.77 4.62 4.88
N ASN A 60 -5.20 3.86 5.82
CA ASN A 60 -5.21 2.40 5.80
C ASN A 60 -6.00 1.89 7.01
N LEU A 61 -7.05 1.11 6.73
CA LEU A 61 -7.88 0.48 7.74
C LEU A 61 -7.74 -1.04 7.62
N PRO A 62 -7.02 -1.70 8.56
CA PRO A 62 -7.02 -3.15 8.60
C PRO A 62 -8.42 -3.67 8.95
N ILE A 63 -8.84 -4.72 8.26
CA ILE A 63 -10.12 -5.38 8.51
C ILE A 63 -9.89 -6.87 8.75
N ASN A 64 -10.79 -7.50 9.51
CA ASN A 64 -10.77 -8.94 9.66
C ASN A 64 -10.97 -9.60 8.27
N PRO A 65 -10.08 -10.52 7.83
CA PRO A 65 -10.22 -11.18 6.53
C PRO A 65 -11.57 -11.88 6.33
N LYS A 66 -12.21 -12.35 7.41
CA LYS A 66 -13.54 -12.97 7.37
C LYS A 66 -14.65 -11.98 6.96
N ASN A 67 -14.42 -10.68 7.17
CA ASN A 67 -15.38 -9.62 6.87
C ASN A 67 -15.17 -9.01 5.47
N THR A 68 -14.29 -9.58 4.64
CA THR A 68 -13.97 -8.98 3.33
C THR A 68 -15.20 -8.90 2.42
N THR A 69 -16.11 -9.87 2.47
CA THR A 69 -17.37 -9.83 1.71
C THR A 69 -18.23 -8.65 2.14
N THR A 70 -18.43 -8.44 3.44
CA THR A 70 -19.19 -7.30 3.99
C THR A 70 -18.51 -5.97 3.65
N ALA A 71 -17.19 -5.92 3.74
CA ALA A 71 -16.41 -4.73 3.37
C ALA A 71 -16.57 -4.38 1.88
N LYS A 72 -16.68 -5.38 0.99
CA LYS A 72 -16.96 -5.17 -0.44
C LYS A 72 -18.40 -4.73 -0.70
N GLN A 73 -19.36 -5.22 0.09
CA GLN A 73 -20.77 -4.84 -0.02
C GLN A 73 -21.04 -3.41 0.42
N LEU A 74 -20.36 -2.91 1.46
CA LEU A 74 -20.61 -1.57 2.00
C LEU A 74 -20.49 -0.46 0.94
N PRO A 75 -19.40 -0.34 0.15
CA PRO A 75 -19.31 0.62 -0.94
C PRO A 75 -20.41 0.47 -1.99
N ALA A 76 -20.76 -0.78 -2.36
CA ALA A 76 -21.84 -1.04 -3.31
C ALA A 76 -23.20 -0.54 -2.78
N ASN A 77 -23.48 -0.74 -1.50
CA ASN A 77 -24.69 -0.25 -0.84
C ASN A 77 -24.72 1.29 -0.75
N LEU A 78 -23.56 1.94 -0.77
CA LEU A 78 -23.41 3.40 -0.83
C LEU A 78 -23.46 3.95 -2.27
N GLY A 79 -23.75 3.12 -3.27
CA GLY A 79 -23.81 3.52 -4.68
C GLY A 79 -22.44 3.66 -5.35
N MET A 80 -21.36 3.20 -4.71
CA MET A 80 -20.04 3.16 -5.36
C MET A 80 -19.95 1.99 -6.33
N MET A 81 -19.20 2.19 -7.42
CA MET A 81 -19.09 1.22 -8.49
C MET A 81 -17.75 0.48 -8.43
N LYS A 82 -17.77 -0.84 -8.61
CA LYS A 82 -16.56 -1.61 -8.87
C LYS A 82 -15.99 -1.18 -10.22
N LEU A 83 -14.75 -0.70 -10.22
CA LEU A 83 -14.04 -0.36 -11.45
C LEU A 83 -13.27 -1.56 -11.99
N VAL A 84 -12.47 -2.22 -11.16
CA VAL A 84 -11.70 -3.40 -11.56
C VAL A 84 -11.37 -4.29 -10.36
N GLU A 85 -11.23 -5.59 -10.62
CA GLU A 85 -10.64 -6.53 -9.68
C GLU A 85 -9.30 -7.04 -10.24
N VAL A 86 -8.23 -6.85 -9.47
CA VAL A 86 -6.86 -7.17 -9.87
C VAL A 86 -6.36 -8.35 -9.08
N ASN A 87 -6.00 -9.41 -9.80
CA ASN A 87 -5.44 -10.64 -9.25
C ASN A 87 -3.95 -10.66 -9.53
N LYS A 88 -3.12 -10.46 -8.49
CA LYS A 88 -1.67 -10.34 -8.65
C LYS A 88 -0.92 -11.43 -7.89
N PHE A 89 0.00 -12.09 -8.60
CA PHE A 89 1.02 -12.96 -8.03
C PHE A 89 2.33 -12.19 -7.91
N PRO A 90 2.71 -11.71 -6.71
CA PRO A 90 3.95 -10.97 -6.54
C PRO A 90 5.15 -11.92 -6.71
N ARG A 91 6.11 -11.54 -7.56
CA ARG A 91 7.46 -12.11 -7.52
C ARG A 91 8.31 -11.26 -6.59
N ILE A 92 8.95 -11.90 -5.62
CA ILE A 92 9.90 -11.24 -4.73
C ILE A 92 11.28 -11.38 -5.37
N CYS A 93 11.85 -10.26 -5.82
CA CYS A 93 13.22 -10.20 -6.32
C CYS A 93 14.11 -9.60 -5.23
N LYS A 94 15.20 -10.30 -4.84
CA LYS A 94 16.21 -9.73 -3.95
C LYS A 94 17.20 -8.92 -4.78
N CYS A 95 17.37 -7.64 -4.48
CA CYS A 95 18.41 -6.81 -5.08
C CYS A 95 19.59 -6.66 -4.11
N ARG A 96 20.80 -7.11 -4.51
CA ARG A 96 22.01 -7.12 -3.66
C ARG A 96 22.51 -5.72 -3.28
N GLN A 97 22.17 -4.68 -4.04
CA GLN A 97 22.69 -3.32 -3.86
C GLN A 97 22.31 -2.65 -2.52
N TYR A 98 21.21 -3.06 -1.87
CA TYR A 98 20.77 -2.44 -0.62
C TYR A 98 21.27 -3.15 0.65
N GLU A 99 21.72 -4.41 0.56
CA GLU A 99 22.22 -5.15 1.72
C GLU A 99 23.54 -4.58 2.24
N THR A 100 24.45 -4.15 1.37
CA THR A 100 25.75 -3.61 1.76
C THR A 100 25.62 -2.27 2.47
N ARG A 101 24.68 -1.42 2.04
CA ARG A 101 24.43 -0.10 2.63
C ARG A 101 23.73 -0.19 3.99
N LEU A 102 22.77 -1.11 4.15
CA LEU A 102 22.13 -1.35 5.45
C LEU A 102 23.09 -2.01 6.45
N ARG A 103 23.96 -2.92 6.02
CA ARG A 103 25.01 -3.50 6.90
C ARG A 103 26.02 -2.44 7.35
N SER A 104 26.44 -1.53 6.46
CA SER A 104 27.38 -0.46 6.82
C SER A 104 26.74 0.59 7.74
N LEU A 105 25.47 0.94 7.52
CA LEU A 105 24.71 1.84 8.41
C LEU A 105 24.47 1.20 9.79
N LYS A 106 24.11 -0.08 9.86
CA LYS A 106 23.95 -0.80 11.14
C LYS A 106 25.28 -0.91 11.90
N LYS A 107 26.40 -1.21 11.23
CA LYS A 107 27.73 -1.20 11.85
C LYS A 107 28.10 0.18 12.41
N LYS A 108 27.87 1.25 11.64
CA LYS A 108 28.11 2.64 12.10
C LYS A 108 27.26 3.00 13.31
N LEU A 109 25.98 2.62 13.32
CA LEU A 109 25.09 2.89 14.45
C LEU A 109 25.56 2.19 15.72
N VAL A 110 25.90 0.89 15.64
CA VAL A 110 26.40 0.11 16.79
C VAL A 110 27.72 0.67 17.33
N LEU A 111 28.66 1.03 16.45
CA LEU A 111 29.93 1.66 16.86
C LEU A 111 29.71 2.99 17.60
N LYS A 112 28.79 3.82 17.10
CA LYS A 112 28.45 5.10 17.72
C LYS A 112 27.79 4.92 19.08
N THR A 113 26.95 3.90 19.24
CA THR A 113 26.36 3.53 20.53
C THR A 113 27.41 3.04 21.53
N LEU A 114 28.38 2.22 21.09
CA LEU A 114 29.46 1.74 21.96
C LEU A 114 30.40 2.86 22.40
N GLN A 115 30.73 3.81 21.52
CA GLN A 115 31.54 4.98 21.86
C GLN A 115 30.85 5.90 22.87
N ASN A 116 29.51 6.02 22.83
CA ASN A 116 28.75 6.78 23.81
C ASN A 116 28.62 6.08 25.18
N ILE A 117 28.89 4.79 25.27
CA ILE A 117 28.87 4.02 26.54
C ILE A 117 30.26 4.03 27.21
N LEU A 118 31.32 4.24 26.43
CA LEU A 118 32.71 4.22 26.87
C LEU A 118 33.27 5.62 27.21
N ASN A 119 32.48 6.68 27.05
CA ASN A 119 32.75 8.06 27.48
C ASN A 119 31.74 8.46 28.55
#